data_AF-A0A417CMV8-F1
#
_entry.id   AF-A0A417CMV8-F1
#
_cell.length_a   1.000
_cell.length_b   1.000
_cell.length_c   1.000
_cell.angle_alpha   90.00
_cell.angle_beta   90.00
_cell.angle_gamma   90.00
#
_symmetry.space_group_name_H-M   'P 1'
#
loop_
_entity.id
_entity.type
_entity.pdbx_description
1 polymer ?
#
loop_
_entity_poly.entity_id
_entity_poly.type
_entity_poly.pdbx_seq_one_letter_code
_entity_poly.pdbx_strand_id
1 'polypeptide(L)'
;MARAKNDNLVNEFDRVCHCCQRHIHFERNKSVENVVFFDGLFYHEKCFKESAGFHRKCGGCSKDIVIEDADQKDILVFKNKYWHEDCFKKKYSDKPIFMENIPEYKEDAYVKIVGVFNGRKKDITKLNEYKIAAVKEVDKIFDEKLVNDYIRKQYDIQTVPWDSIAALYDGKYGVKIPPKHLYDMFVRKQSYLDKINAQNIAKGKDITGVSRVKYDLKVLYNKYDSYLKFLEKQKILEAEAQSDKTDEKLILTTAPQPKTVETNNNSDDSLDDLLNDIFG
;
A
#
# COMPACT_ATOMS: atom_id res chain seq x y z
N MET A 1 4.78 -16.70 -26.74
CA MET A 1 5.46 -16.03 -25.61
C MET A 1 5.11 -16.74 -24.30
N ALA A 2 6.03 -17.55 -23.79
CA ALA A 2 5.83 -18.26 -22.53
C ALA A 2 5.99 -17.29 -21.35
N ARG A 3 4.88 -16.96 -20.67
CA ARG A 3 4.92 -16.40 -19.32
C ARG A 3 5.69 -17.39 -18.45
N ALA A 4 6.92 -17.05 -18.07
CA ALA A 4 7.69 -17.82 -17.11
C ALA A 4 6.83 -18.04 -15.86
N LYS A 5 6.56 -19.31 -15.54
CA LYS A 5 5.91 -19.73 -14.30
C LYS A 5 6.79 -19.24 -13.15
N ASN A 6 6.29 -18.24 -12.45
CA ASN A 6 7.01 -17.48 -11.42
C ASN A 6 6.74 -18.11 -10.05
N ASP A 7 6.88 -19.44 -9.95
CA ASP A 7 6.33 -20.26 -8.87
C ASP A 7 7.15 -20.22 -7.56
N ASN A 8 8.07 -19.26 -7.37
CA ASN A 8 8.96 -19.19 -6.20
C ASN A 8 9.26 -17.75 -5.71
N LEU A 9 8.32 -16.83 -5.91
CA LEU A 9 8.42 -15.47 -5.36
C LEU A 9 7.66 -15.38 -4.04
N VAL A 10 8.11 -14.57 -3.07
CA VAL A 10 7.41 -14.41 -1.78
C VAL A 10 5.92 -14.19 -1.98
N ASN A 11 5.12 -15.13 -1.48
CA ASN A 11 3.67 -15.08 -1.53
C ASN A 11 3.05 -14.69 -0.20
N GLU A 12 3.81 -14.70 0.89
CA GLU A 12 3.29 -14.40 2.22
C GLU A 12 4.34 -13.76 3.14
N PHE A 13 3.88 -13.03 4.14
CA PHE A 13 4.73 -12.56 5.23
C PHE A 13 3.93 -12.24 6.47
N ASP A 14 4.61 -12.30 7.61
CA ASP A 14 4.05 -11.88 8.88
C ASP A 14 4.57 -10.51 9.32
N ARG A 15 3.70 -9.80 10.02
CA ARG A 15 4.04 -8.70 10.92
C ARG A 15 3.47 -8.96 12.30
N VAL A 16 3.84 -8.14 13.26
CA VAL A 16 3.33 -8.24 14.63
C VAL A 16 2.47 -7.02 14.91
N CYS A 17 1.30 -7.24 15.50
CA CYS A 17 0.48 -6.17 16.01
C CYS A 17 1.20 -5.49 17.19
N HIS A 18 1.45 -4.19 17.08
CA HIS A 18 2.16 -3.45 18.11
C HIS A 18 1.43 -3.38 19.47
N CYS A 19 0.10 -3.54 19.47
CA CYS A 19 -0.68 -3.53 20.71
C CYS A 19 -0.69 -4.88 21.41
N CYS A 20 -1.08 -5.96 20.73
CA CYS A 20 -1.29 -7.27 21.36
C CYS A 20 -0.15 -8.27 21.14
N GLN A 21 0.87 -7.89 20.37
CA GLN A 21 2.04 -8.72 20.04
C GLN A 21 1.72 -10.03 19.30
N ARG A 22 0.50 -10.20 18.79
CA ARG A 22 0.11 -11.34 17.94
C ARG A 22 0.48 -11.08 16.48
N HIS A 23 0.73 -12.16 15.75
CA HIS A 23 1.03 -12.12 14.32
C HIS A 23 -0.17 -11.63 13.51
N ILE A 24 0.13 -10.84 12.48
CA ILE A 24 -0.76 -10.44 11.39
C ILE A 24 -0.16 -11.06 10.14
N HIS A 25 -0.89 -12.01 9.55
CA HIS A 25 -0.46 -12.73 8.35
C HIS A 25 -0.97 -12.01 7.10
N PHE A 26 -0.09 -11.83 6.12
CA PHE A 26 -0.44 -11.26 4.82
C PHE A 26 -0.08 -12.23 3.72
N GLU A 27 -1.01 -12.39 2.78
CA GLU A 27 -0.82 -13.19 1.57
C GLU A 27 -1.02 -12.32 0.34
N ARG A 28 -0.23 -12.63 -0.68
CA ARG A 28 -0.28 -11.90 -1.94
C ARG A 28 -1.62 -12.12 -2.62
N ASN A 29 -2.19 -11.05 -3.16
CA ASN A 29 -3.51 -11.05 -3.82
C ASN A 29 -4.70 -11.35 -2.89
N LYS A 30 -4.52 -11.40 -1.56
CA LYS A 30 -5.63 -11.40 -0.60
C LYS A 30 -5.91 -9.97 -0.13
N SER A 31 -7.16 -9.71 0.24
CA SER A 31 -7.56 -8.44 0.83
C SER A 31 -6.88 -8.22 2.19
N VAL A 32 -6.40 -7.00 2.42
CA VAL A 32 -5.90 -6.58 3.74
C VAL A 32 -7.08 -6.07 4.55
N GLU A 33 -7.63 -6.92 5.41
CA GLU A 33 -8.82 -6.64 6.21
C GLU A 33 -8.49 -6.54 7.70
N ASN A 34 -9.23 -5.70 8.43
CA ASN A 34 -9.11 -5.55 9.89
C ASN A 34 -7.69 -5.20 10.37
N VAL A 35 -6.90 -4.51 9.54
CA VAL A 35 -5.54 -4.07 9.83
C VAL A 35 -5.41 -2.56 9.62
N VAL A 36 -4.61 -1.93 10.47
CA VAL A 36 -4.36 -0.50 10.51
C VAL A 36 -2.85 -0.28 10.51
N PHE A 37 -2.36 0.66 9.70
CA PHE A 37 -0.97 1.09 9.71
C PHE A 37 -0.88 2.53 10.19
N PHE A 38 -0.20 2.75 11.31
CA PHE A 38 -0.08 4.04 11.96
C PHE A 38 1.32 4.19 12.56
N ASP A 39 1.96 5.33 12.29
CA ASP A 39 3.27 5.69 12.83
C ASP A 39 4.34 4.60 12.58
N GLY A 40 4.36 4.06 11.36
CA GLY A 40 5.32 3.01 10.96
C GLY A 40 5.01 1.61 11.51
N LEU A 41 3.87 1.42 12.19
CA LEU A 41 3.55 0.20 12.93
C LEU A 41 2.20 -0.39 12.49
N PHE A 42 2.13 -1.73 12.48
CA PHE A 42 0.90 -2.46 12.21
C PHE A 42 0.10 -2.73 13.48
N TYR A 43 -1.22 -2.64 13.35
CA TYR A 43 -2.19 -2.96 14.39
C TYR A 43 -3.33 -3.79 13.81
N HIS A 44 -3.88 -4.72 14.59
CA HIS A 44 -5.25 -5.14 14.37
C HIS A 44 -6.17 -3.93 14.56
N GLU A 45 -7.19 -3.78 13.72
CA GLU A 45 -8.15 -2.68 13.82
C GLU A 45 -8.78 -2.59 15.21
N LYS A 46 -9.21 -3.73 15.75
CA LYS A 46 -9.77 -3.81 17.11
C LYS A 46 -8.78 -3.29 18.15
N CYS A 47 -7.53 -3.76 18.11
CA CYS A 47 -6.51 -3.32 19.04
C CYS A 47 -6.15 -1.84 18.86
N PHE A 48 -6.23 -1.30 17.63
CA PHE A 48 -6.03 0.12 17.41
C PHE A 48 -7.10 0.95 18.13
N LYS A 49 -8.38 0.59 17.96
CA LYS A 49 -9.52 1.25 18.63
C LYS A 49 -9.41 1.16 20.15
N GLU A 50 -9.18 -0.04 20.69
CA GLU A 50 -9.00 -0.27 22.13
C GLU A 50 -7.80 0.52 22.69
N SER A 51 -6.68 0.57 21.96
CA SER A 51 -5.49 1.32 22.38
C SER A 51 -5.62 2.84 22.27
N ALA A 52 -6.53 3.32 21.42
CA ALA A 52 -6.85 4.72 21.31
C ALA A 52 -7.81 5.15 22.44
N GLY A 53 -8.71 4.25 22.83
CA GLY A 53 -9.68 4.43 23.89
C GLY A 53 -9.08 4.67 25.28
N PHE A 54 -9.94 5.00 26.24
CA PHE A 54 -9.53 5.18 27.63
C PHE A 54 -10.62 4.81 28.62
N HIS A 55 -10.17 4.48 29.84
CA HIS A 55 -11.06 4.10 30.92
C HIS A 55 -11.32 5.29 31.86
N ARG A 56 -12.55 5.39 32.34
CA ARG A 56 -12.96 6.33 33.39
C ARG A 56 -13.86 5.62 34.39
N LYS A 57 -13.73 5.92 35.68
CA LYS A 57 -14.64 5.37 36.68
C LYS A 57 -15.96 6.10 36.66
N CYS A 58 -17.05 5.34 36.65
CA CYS A 58 -18.40 5.88 36.79
C CYS A 58 -18.58 6.52 38.18
N GLY A 59 -19.06 7.77 38.23
CA GLY A 59 -19.35 8.47 39.48
C GLY A 59 -20.49 7.86 40.32
N GLY A 60 -21.29 6.97 39.73
CA GLY A 60 -22.41 6.28 40.40
C GLY A 60 -22.03 4.90 40.91
N CYS A 61 -21.65 4.00 40.00
CA CYS A 61 -21.38 2.59 40.34
C CYS A 61 -19.90 2.26 40.57
N SER A 62 -18.99 3.22 40.36
CA SER A 62 -17.53 3.04 40.46
C SER A 62 -16.90 1.99 39.53
N LYS A 63 -17.69 1.36 38.64
CA LYS A 63 -17.20 0.49 37.58
C LYS A 63 -16.55 1.31 36.45
N ASP A 64 -15.67 0.66 35.70
CA ASP A 64 -15.00 1.28 34.56
C ASP A 64 -15.98 1.49 33.40
N ILE A 65 -15.94 2.68 32.83
CA ILE A 65 -16.55 3.09 31.58
C ILE A 65 -15.45 2.99 30.54
N VAL A 66 -15.65 2.13 29.54
CA VAL A 66 -14.70 1.94 28.44
C VAL A 66 -15.13 2.86 27.30
N ILE A 67 -14.29 3.85 26.99
CA ILE A 67 -14.55 4.86 25.96
C ILE A 67 -13.70 4.51 24.76
N GLU A 68 -14.31 3.90 23.74
CA GLU A 68 -13.62 3.41 22.53
C GLU A 68 -13.73 4.38 21.35
N ASP A 69 -14.72 5.27 21.36
CA ASP A 69 -14.97 6.30 20.34
C ASP A 69 -15.59 7.56 20.95
N ALA A 70 -15.72 8.61 20.14
CA ALA A 70 -16.31 9.89 20.56
C ALA A 70 -17.84 9.84 20.63
N ASP A 71 -18.50 8.95 19.89
CA ASP A 71 -19.95 8.92 19.68
C ASP A 71 -20.71 8.07 20.71
N GLN A 72 -20.15 7.90 21.91
CA GLN A 72 -20.75 7.13 23.00
C GLN A 72 -22.05 7.80 23.49
N LYS A 73 -23.20 7.22 23.14
CA LYS A 73 -24.52 7.79 23.46
C LYS A 73 -24.91 7.68 24.93
N ASP A 74 -24.34 6.73 25.67
CA ASP A 74 -24.77 6.36 27.03
C ASP A 74 -23.83 6.90 28.13
N ILE A 75 -22.97 7.85 27.78
CA ILE A 75 -22.00 8.49 28.68
C ILE A 75 -22.33 9.97 28.83
N LEU A 76 -22.23 10.47 30.06
CA LEU A 76 -22.32 11.91 30.34
C LEU A 76 -21.27 12.34 31.35
N VAL A 77 -20.98 13.65 31.40
CA VAL A 77 -20.08 14.26 32.38
C VAL A 77 -20.87 15.21 33.27
N PHE A 78 -20.79 14.97 34.58
CA PHE A 78 -21.37 15.85 35.60
C PHE A 78 -20.42 16.05 36.75
N LYS A 79 -20.21 17.31 37.16
CA LYS A 79 -19.25 17.71 38.21
C LYS A 79 -17.86 17.08 38.00
N ASN A 80 -17.38 17.16 36.75
CA ASN A 80 -16.09 16.63 36.32
C ASN A 80 -15.88 15.12 36.53
N LYS A 81 -16.96 14.33 36.66
CA LYS A 81 -16.93 12.87 36.70
C LYS A 81 -17.71 12.31 35.52
N TYR A 82 -17.25 11.17 35.00
CA TYR A 82 -17.96 10.42 33.96
C TYR A 82 -19.02 9.53 34.60
N TRP A 83 -20.15 9.36 33.92
CA TRP A 83 -21.27 8.54 34.39
C TRP A 83 -21.80 7.69 33.24
N HIS A 84 -22.24 6.48 33.57
CA HIS A 84 -23.24 5.81 32.75
C HIS A 84 -24.54 6.61 32.88
N GLU A 85 -25.24 6.83 31.79
CA GLU A 85 -26.52 7.55 31.79
C GLU A 85 -27.51 6.94 32.79
N ASP A 86 -27.65 5.62 32.82
CA ASP A 86 -28.54 4.92 33.75
C ASP A 86 -28.14 5.13 35.22
N CYS A 87 -26.83 5.15 35.50
CA CYS A 87 -26.34 5.41 36.86
C CYS A 87 -26.64 6.85 37.30
N PHE A 88 -26.61 7.80 36.36
CA PHE A 88 -26.95 9.19 36.61
C PHE A 88 -28.44 9.35 36.85
N LYS A 89 -29.28 8.83 35.94
CA LYS A 89 -30.74 8.84 36.04
C LYS A 89 -31.23 8.22 37.34
N LYS A 90 -30.65 7.07 37.75
CA LYS A 90 -30.99 6.41 39.02
C LYS A 90 -30.62 7.24 40.25
N LYS A 91 -29.54 8.02 40.20
CA LYS A 91 -29.05 8.79 41.36
C LYS A 91 -29.77 10.13 41.53
N TYR A 92 -30.22 10.71 40.43
CA TYR A 92 -30.83 12.05 40.39
C TYR A 92 -32.29 12.03 39.91
N SER A 93 -32.96 10.88 40.01
CA SER A 93 -34.35 10.70 39.59
C SER A 93 -35.32 11.64 40.30
N ASP A 94 -34.99 12.06 41.52
CA ASP A 94 -35.74 13.00 42.36
C ASP A 94 -35.46 14.48 42.02
N LYS A 95 -34.58 14.78 41.06
CA LYS A 95 -34.14 16.14 40.74
C LYS A 95 -34.37 16.47 39.27
N PRO A 96 -35.55 17.02 38.91
CA PRO A 96 -35.96 17.27 37.52
C PRO A 96 -34.97 18.13 36.73
N ILE A 97 -34.41 19.17 37.35
CA ILE A 97 -33.43 20.08 36.73
C ILE A 97 -32.21 19.32 36.18
N PHE A 98 -31.73 18.29 36.87
CA PHE A 98 -30.60 17.50 36.41
C PHE A 98 -30.97 16.52 35.29
N MET A 99 -32.23 16.09 35.22
CA MET A 99 -32.73 15.21 34.18
C MET A 99 -32.95 15.97 32.87
N GLU A 100 -33.45 17.21 32.95
CA GLU A 100 -33.65 18.09 31.80
C GLU A 100 -32.32 18.47 31.12
N ASN A 101 -31.24 18.61 31.88
CA ASN A 101 -29.91 18.99 31.37
C ASN A 101 -29.04 17.80 30.93
N ILE A 102 -29.58 16.57 30.85
CA ILE A 102 -28.84 15.41 30.33
C ILE A 102 -28.21 15.67 28.95
N PRO A 103 -28.90 16.30 27.97
CA PRO A 103 -28.29 16.60 26.67
C PRO A 103 -27.01 17.44 26.77
N GLU A 104 -27.00 18.46 27.62
CA GLU A 104 -25.83 19.31 27.87
C GLU A 104 -24.68 18.51 28.49
N TYR A 105 -24.98 17.62 29.45
CA TYR A 105 -23.97 16.75 30.06
C TYR A 105 -23.38 15.72 29.09
N LYS A 106 -24.14 15.32 28.06
CA LYS A 106 -23.64 14.47 26.97
C LYS A 106 -22.74 15.26 26.02
N GLU A 107 -23.09 16.50 25.70
CA GLU A 107 -22.25 17.38 24.89
C GLU A 107 -20.91 17.69 25.58
N ASP A 108 -20.93 17.98 26.89
CA ASP A 108 -19.73 18.12 27.72
C ASP A 108 -18.86 16.86 27.70
N ALA A 109 -19.49 15.68 27.73
CA ALA A 109 -18.78 14.41 27.62
C ALA A 109 -18.11 14.29 26.25
N TYR A 110 -18.83 14.56 25.17
CA TYR A 110 -18.30 14.54 23.81
C TYR A 110 -17.07 15.46 23.68
N VAL A 111 -17.17 16.73 24.09
CA VAL A 111 -16.07 17.70 24.01
C VAL A 111 -14.84 17.20 24.76
N LYS A 112 -15.00 16.68 25.98
CA LYS A 112 -13.89 16.14 26.77
C LYS A 112 -13.29 14.87 26.16
N ILE A 113 -14.14 13.98 25.63
CA ILE A 113 -13.70 12.74 25.00
C ILE A 113 -12.88 13.06 23.74
N VAL A 114 -13.40 13.93 22.87
CA VAL A 114 -12.70 14.42 21.67
C VAL A 114 -11.39 15.11 22.05
N GLY A 115 -11.38 15.95 23.09
CA GLY A 115 -10.16 16.59 23.58
C GLY A 115 -9.08 15.58 24.01
N VAL A 116 -9.47 14.48 24.66
CA VAL A 116 -8.54 13.39 25.05
C VAL A 116 -8.04 12.63 23.83
N PHE A 117 -8.90 12.33 22.85
CA PHE A 117 -8.50 11.66 21.60
C PHE A 117 -7.53 12.53 20.78
N ASN A 118 -7.83 13.81 20.62
CA ASN A 118 -6.97 14.78 19.92
C ASN A 118 -5.59 14.89 20.57
N GLY A 119 -5.50 14.79 21.90
CA GLY A 119 -4.24 14.81 22.63
C GLY A 119 -3.37 13.54 22.48
N ARG A 120 -3.94 12.42 22.01
CA ARG A 120 -3.27 11.09 21.98
C ARG A 120 -2.66 10.71 20.63
N LYS A 121 -2.67 11.60 19.63
CA LYS A 121 -2.19 11.38 18.23
C LYS A 121 -2.89 10.27 17.43
N LYS A 122 -3.59 9.33 18.08
CA LYS A 122 -4.39 8.26 17.46
C LYS A 122 -5.82 8.74 17.22
N ASP A 123 -5.99 9.53 16.18
CA ASP A 123 -7.30 10.04 15.76
C ASP A 123 -8.13 8.92 15.11
N ILE A 124 -9.15 8.43 15.81
CA ILE A 124 -10.04 7.36 15.33
C ILE A 124 -10.86 7.80 14.12
N THR A 125 -11.12 9.10 13.95
CA THR A 125 -11.87 9.59 12.79
C THR A 125 -11.15 9.31 11.47
N LYS A 126 -9.82 9.16 11.51
CA LYS A 126 -8.96 8.83 10.36
C LYS A 126 -8.74 7.34 10.14
N LEU A 127 -9.51 6.48 10.80
CA LEU A 127 -9.33 5.03 10.72
C LEU A 127 -9.27 4.49 9.28
N ASN A 128 -10.12 5.00 8.39
CA ASN A 128 -10.13 4.59 6.98
C ASN A 128 -8.82 4.98 6.25
N GLU A 129 -8.23 6.13 6.56
CA GLU A 129 -6.94 6.54 6.01
C GLU A 129 -5.83 5.56 6.43
N TYR A 130 -5.83 5.14 7.69
CA TYR A 130 -4.86 4.18 8.20
C TYR A 130 -5.06 2.76 7.65
N LYS A 131 -6.28 2.37 7.29
CA LYS A 131 -6.56 1.13 6.56
C LYS A 131 -5.99 1.18 5.15
N ILE A 132 -6.21 2.29 4.44
CA ILE A 132 -5.63 2.52 3.10
C ILE A 132 -4.10 2.53 3.19
N ALA A 133 -3.52 3.14 4.23
CA ALA A 133 -2.09 3.10 4.48
C ALA A 133 -1.57 1.68 4.71
N ALA A 134 -2.33 0.83 5.41
CA ALA A 134 -1.96 -0.58 5.60
C ALA A 134 -1.89 -1.33 4.28
N VAL A 135 -2.87 -1.16 3.39
CA VAL A 135 -2.86 -1.77 2.04
C VAL A 135 -1.60 -1.33 1.29
N LYS A 136 -1.33 -0.02 1.23
CA LYS A 136 -0.17 0.54 0.52
C LYS A 136 1.16 0.02 1.07
N GLU A 137 1.30 -0.07 2.38
CA GLU A 137 2.53 -0.57 3.00
C GLU A 137 2.71 -2.08 2.78
N VAL A 138 1.62 -2.86 2.83
CA VAL A 138 1.66 -4.30 2.51
C VAL A 138 2.09 -4.53 1.05
N ASP A 139 1.50 -3.79 0.11
CA ASP A 139 1.86 -3.86 -1.32
C ASP A 139 3.33 -3.52 -1.52
N LYS A 140 3.80 -2.43 -0.89
CA LYS A 140 5.21 -2.02 -0.92
C LYS A 140 6.12 -3.12 -0.39
N ILE A 141 5.80 -3.74 0.76
CA ILE A 141 6.61 -4.82 1.33
C ILE A 141 6.69 -6.01 0.37
N PHE A 142 5.57 -6.39 -0.26
CA PHE A 142 5.59 -7.43 -1.28
C PHE A 142 6.50 -7.05 -2.44
N ASP A 143 6.37 -5.86 -2.99
CA ASP A 143 7.20 -5.41 -4.11
C ASP A 143 8.70 -5.36 -3.76
N GLU A 144 9.06 -4.90 -2.56
CA GLU A 144 10.45 -4.93 -2.07
C GLU A 144 11.00 -6.36 -1.96
N LYS A 145 10.18 -7.28 -1.43
CA LYS A 145 10.55 -8.69 -1.34
C LYS A 145 10.74 -9.32 -2.73
N LEU A 146 9.92 -8.95 -3.71
CA LEU A 146 10.07 -9.40 -5.10
C LEU A 146 11.40 -8.98 -5.71
N VAL A 147 11.79 -7.71 -5.51
CA VAL A 147 13.09 -7.21 -5.97
C VAL A 147 14.22 -8.02 -5.31
N ASN A 148 14.16 -8.20 -3.99
CA ASN A 148 15.20 -8.92 -3.26
C ASN A 148 15.34 -10.37 -3.71
N ASP A 149 14.23 -11.10 -3.86
CA ASP A 149 14.25 -12.49 -4.32
C ASP A 149 14.74 -12.62 -5.75
N TYR A 150 14.31 -11.72 -6.63
CA TYR A 150 14.78 -11.67 -8.00
C TYR A 150 16.30 -11.48 -8.04
N ILE A 151 16.83 -10.51 -7.29
CA ILE A 151 18.28 -10.24 -7.25
C ILE A 151 19.05 -11.44 -6.69
N ARG A 152 18.61 -12.04 -5.58
CA ARG A 152 19.29 -13.21 -5.02
C ARG A 152 19.39 -14.35 -6.02
N LYS A 153 18.28 -14.65 -6.69
CA LYS A 153 18.18 -15.74 -7.66
C LYS A 153 18.97 -15.44 -8.93
N GLN A 154 18.84 -14.23 -9.47
CA GLN A 154 19.43 -13.87 -10.75
C GLN A 154 20.95 -13.71 -10.70
N TYR A 155 21.47 -13.24 -9.56
CA TYR A 155 22.91 -12.97 -9.38
C TYR A 155 23.61 -14.04 -8.53
N ASP A 156 22.89 -15.07 -8.08
CA ASP A 156 23.37 -16.13 -7.19
C ASP A 156 24.09 -15.57 -5.95
N ILE A 157 23.38 -14.69 -5.22
CA ILE A 157 23.90 -14.05 -4.01
C ILE A 157 22.98 -14.28 -2.81
N GLN A 158 23.56 -14.44 -1.64
CA GLN A 158 22.81 -14.52 -0.38
C GLN A 158 22.43 -13.13 0.14
N THR A 159 23.39 -12.20 0.13
CA THR A 159 23.22 -10.85 0.69
C THR A 159 23.00 -9.83 -0.41
N VAL A 160 21.81 -9.23 -0.41
CA VAL A 160 21.44 -8.16 -1.33
C VAL A 160 22.04 -6.83 -0.84
N PRO A 161 22.53 -5.93 -1.72
CA PRO A 161 23.03 -4.61 -1.32
C PRO A 161 21.91 -3.65 -0.91
N TRP A 162 21.30 -3.89 0.25
CA TRP A 162 20.11 -3.18 0.73
C TRP A 162 20.29 -1.66 0.75
N ASP A 163 21.42 -1.14 1.22
CA ASP A 163 21.67 0.31 1.26
C ASP A 163 21.61 0.96 -0.13
N SER A 164 22.05 0.24 -1.16
CA SER A 164 22.00 0.74 -2.55
C SER A 164 20.59 0.72 -3.10
N ILE A 165 19.80 -0.29 -2.74
CA ILE A 165 18.40 -0.40 -3.14
C ILE A 165 17.53 0.64 -2.40
N ALA A 166 17.68 0.74 -1.08
CA ALA A 166 16.98 1.71 -0.25
C ALA A 166 17.27 3.16 -0.71
N ALA A 167 18.51 3.47 -1.09
CA ALA A 167 18.85 4.78 -1.64
C ALA A 167 18.06 5.14 -2.92
N LEU A 168 17.68 4.16 -3.74
CA LEU A 168 16.81 4.37 -4.91
C LEU A 168 15.34 4.56 -4.51
N TYR A 169 14.86 3.78 -3.55
CA TYR A 169 13.50 3.89 -3.04
C TYR A 169 13.25 5.24 -2.36
N ASP A 170 14.22 5.71 -1.60
CA ASP A 170 14.16 6.98 -0.87
C ASP A 170 14.48 8.19 -1.76
N GLY A 171 14.99 7.97 -2.97
CA GLY A 171 15.31 9.04 -3.92
C GLY A 171 16.54 9.83 -3.53
N LYS A 172 17.49 9.22 -2.82
CA LYS A 172 18.75 9.84 -2.37
C LYS A 172 19.56 10.44 -3.52
N TYR A 173 19.38 9.93 -4.74
CA TYR A 173 20.07 10.40 -5.93
C TYR A 173 19.30 11.46 -6.74
N GLY A 174 18.13 11.90 -6.25
CA GLY A 174 17.32 12.96 -6.85
C GLY A 174 15.95 12.48 -7.33
N VAL A 175 15.82 11.20 -7.70
CA VAL A 175 14.55 10.62 -8.17
C VAL A 175 14.24 9.35 -7.40
N LYS A 176 12.99 9.23 -6.91
CA LYS A 176 12.48 8.01 -6.28
C LYS A 176 12.10 6.96 -7.32
N ILE A 177 12.58 5.75 -7.13
CA ILE A 177 12.20 4.58 -7.92
C ILE A 177 11.36 3.64 -7.03
N PRO A 178 10.05 3.49 -7.28
CA PRO A 178 9.24 2.52 -6.55
C PRO A 178 9.76 1.08 -6.70
N PRO A 179 9.66 0.21 -5.68
CA PRO A 179 10.11 -1.18 -5.75
C PRO A 179 9.54 -1.95 -6.95
N LYS A 180 8.25 -1.75 -7.24
CA LYS A 180 7.58 -2.33 -8.43
C LYS A 180 8.25 -1.95 -9.75
N HIS A 181 8.62 -0.67 -9.90
CA HIS A 181 9.30 -0.19 -11.11
C HIS A 181 10.68 -0.81 -11.21
N LEU A 182 11.42 -0.84 -10.09
CA LEU A 182 12.76 -1.43 -10.07
C LEU A 182 12.73 -2.92 -10.47
N TYR A 183 11.78 -3.69 -9.95
CA TYR A 183 11.58 -5.09 -10.35
C TYR A 183 11.30 -5.24 -11.84
N ASP A 184 10.34 -4.48 -12.39
CA ASP A 184 9.98 -4.55 -13.81
C ASP A 184 11.17 -4.16 -14.72
N MET A 185 11.94 -3.14 -14.33
CA MET A 185 13.16 -2.76 -15.03
C MET A 185 14.22 -3.86 -15.03
N PHE A 186 14.46 -4.50 -13.88
CA PHE A 186 15.38 -5.63 -13.79
C PHE A 186 14.96 -6.76 -14.75
N VAL A 187 13.71 -7.20 -14.66
CA VAL A 187 13.18 -8.28 -15.50
C VAL A 187 13.31 -7.95 -16.98
N ARG A 188 12.91 -6.75 -17.39
CA ARG A 188 12.93 -6.33 -18.81
C ARG A 188 14.34 -6.12 -19.34
N LYS A 189 15.27 -5.64 -18.51
CA LYS A 189 16.62 -5.26 -18.95
C LYS A 189 17.68 -6.29 -18.62
N GLN A 190 17.34 -7.45 -18.03
CA GLN A 190 18.33 -8.44 -17.63
C GLN A 190 19.29 -8.84 -18.76
N SER A 191 18.76 -9.15 -19.95
CA SER A 191 19.59 -9.51 -21.11
C SER A 191 20.53 -8.37 -21.56
N TYR A 192 20.09 -7.12 -21.46
CA TYR A 192 20.91 -5.94 -21.74
C TYR A 192 22.00 -5.77 -20.68
N LEU A 193 21.65 -5.94 -19.40
CA LEU A 193 22.60 -5.90 -18.31
C LEU A 193 23.68 -6.97 -18.51
N ASP A 194 23.29 -8.21 -18.82
CA ASP A 194 24.22 -9.32 -19.05
C ASP A 194 25.17 -9.05 -20.22
N LYS A 195 24.67 -8.44 -21.32
CA LYS A 195 25.50 -7.98 -22.45
C LYS A 195 26.54 -6.95 -22.00
N ILE A 196 26.15 -5.97 -21.18
CA ILE A 196 27.10 -4.99 -20.61
C ILE A 196 28.16 -5.72 -19.76
N ASN A 197 27.77 -6.74 -18.99
CA ASN A 197 28.74 -7.52 -18.20
C ASN A 197 29.77 -8.20 -19.08
N ALA A 198 29.32 -8.91 -20.11
CA ALA A 198 30.18 -9.64 -21.02
C ALA A 198 31.19 -8.70 -21.69
N GLN A 199 30.77 -7.49 -22.07
CA GLN A 199 31.67 -6.46 -22.59
C GLN A 199 32.68 -5.96 -21.56
N ASN A 200 32.29 -5.81 -20.29
CA ASN A 200 33.20 -5.41 -19.22
C ASN A 200 34.24 -6.51 -18.93
N ILE A 201 33.82 -7.77 -18.88
CA ILE A 201 34.71 -8.93 -18.73
C ILE A 201 35.71 -8.99 -19.88
N ALA A 202 35.26 -8.81 -21.13
CA ALA A 202 36.13 -8.76 -22.30
C ALA A 202 37.15 -7.61 -22.25
N LYS A 203 36.84 -6.52 -21.53
CA LYS A 203 37.75 -5.39 -21.27
C LYS A 203 38.60 -5.57 -20.01
N GLY A 204 38.63 -6.77 -19.43
CA GLY A 204 39.42 -7.09 -18.23
C GLY A 204 38.83 -6.57 -16.92
N LYS A 205 37.56 -6.12 -16.92
CA LYS A 205 36.84 -5.69 -15.71
C LYS A 205 35.90 -6.80 -15.27
N ASP A 206 36.37 -7.67 -14.38
CA ASP A 206 35.54 -8.71 -13.79
C ASP A 206 34.71 -8.15 -12.62
N ILE A 207 33.40 -8.00 -12.82
CA ILE A 207 32.46 -7.49 -11.82
C ILE A 207 31.45 -8.60 -11.51
N THR A 208 31.54 -9.17 -10.30
CA THR A 208 30.73 -10.32 -9.87
C THR A 208 29.96 -10.06 -8.57
N GLY A 209 29.00 -10.94 -8.25
CA GLY A 209 28.25 -10.95 -7.00
C GLY A 209 27.59 -9.61 -6.63
N VAL A 210 27.81 -9.14 -5.40
CA VAL A 210 27.20 -7.91 -4.89
C VAL A 210 27.65 -6.66 -5.66
N SER A 211 28.91 -6.60 -6.08
CA SER A 211 29.45 -5.49 -6.88
C SER A 211 28.77 -5.42 -8.25
N ARG A 212 28.43 -6.58 -8.82
CA ARG A 212 27.68 -6.67 -10.06
C ARG A 212 26.28 -6.10 -9.92
N VAL A 213 25.56 -6.46 -8.86
CA VAL A 213 24.24 -5.90 -8.56
C VAL A 213 24.30 -4.37 -8.42
N LYS A 214 25.27 -3.85 -7.65
CA LYS A 214 25.43 -2.40 -7.47
C LYS A 214 25.69 -1.67 -8.79
N TYR A 215 26.47 -2.28 -9.68
CA TYR A 215 26.72 -1.74 -11.01
C TYR A 215 25.43 -1.69 -11.84
N ASP A 216 24.68 -2.79 -11.86
CA ASP A 216 23.43 -2.89 -12.62
C ASP A 216 22.36 -1.93 -12.09
N LEU A 217 22.24 -1.77 -10.77
CA LEU A 217 21.38 -0.75 -10.16
C LEU A 217 21.71 0.66 -10.67
N LYS A 218 22.99 1.00 -10.84
CA LYS A 218 23.41 2.29 -11.40
C LYS A 218 23.03 2.43 -12.87
N VAL A 219 23.17 1.36 -13.66
CA VAL A 219 22.73 1.35 -15.07
C VAL A 219 21.23 1.56 -15.16
N LEU A 220 20.44 0.85 -14.36
CA LEU A 220 18.99 1.00 -14.32
C LEU A 220 18.58 2.41 -13.88
N TYR A 221 19.20 2.96 -12.84
CA TYR A 221 18.96 4.33 -12.39
C TYR A 221 19.13 5.34 -13.54
N ASN A 222 20.23 5.24 -14.30
CA ASN A 222 20.49 6.12 -15.44
C ASN A 222 19.50 5.96 -16.60
N LYS A 223 18.78 4.83 -16.67
CA LYS A 223 17.76 4.56 -17.69
C LYS A 223 16.33 4.78 -17.17
N TYR A 224 16.15 5.28 -15.94
CA TYR A 224 14.84 5.42 -15.32
C TYR A 224 13.94 6.41 -16.05
N ASP A 225 14.46 7.54 -16.53
CA ASP A 225 13.68 8.50 -17.32
C ASP A 225 13.13 7.90 -18.61
N SER A 226 13.96 7.09 -19.30
CA SER A 226 13.51 6.34 -20.49
C SER A 226 12.43 5.32 -20.14
N TYR A 227 12.54 4.68 -18.97
CA TYR A 227 11.53 3.75 -18.48
C TYR A 227 10.20 4.46 -18.17
N LEU A 228 10.23 5.65 -17.57
CA LEU A 228 9.02 6.44 -17.32
C LEU A 228 8.32 6.82 -18.62
N LYS A 229 9.07 7.27 -19.64
CA LYS A 229 8.52 7.55 -20.99
C LYS A 229 7.90 6.31 -21.62
N PHE A 230 8.49 5.14 -21.42
CA PHE A 230 7.92 3.88 -21.88
C PHE A 230 6.59 3.58 -21.19
N LEU A 231 6.51 3.71 -19.87
CA LEU A 231 5.25 3.52 -19.14
C LEU A 231 4.16 4.50 -19.58
N GLU A 232 4.52 5.75 -19.86
CA GLU A 232 3.60 6.76 -20.37
C GLU A 232 3.07 6.38 -21.76
N LYS A 233 3.94 5.95 -22.68
CA LYS A 233 3.51 5.44 -23.99
C LYS A 233 2.57 4.25 -23.87
N GLN A 234 2.84 3.30 -22.95
CA GLN A 234 1.94 2.16 -22.73
C GLN A 234 0.56 2.61 -22.26
N LYS A 235 0.47 3.59 -21.37
CA LYS A 235 -0.82 4.14 -20.92
C LYS A 235 -1.62 4.79 -22.06
N ILE A 236 -0.94 5.51 -22.95
CA ILE A 236 -1.57 6.15 -24.11
C ILE A 236 -2.15 5.06 -25.04
N LEU A 237 -1.35 4.05 -25.37
CA LEU A 237 -1.79 2.93 -26.21
C LEU A 237 -2.95 2.13 -25.59
N GLU A 238 -2.92 1.91 -24.28
CA GLU A 238 -4.01 1.24 -23.56
C GLU A 238 -5.31 2.07 -23.57
N ALA A 239 -5.21 3.40 -23.48
CA ALA A 239 -6.34 4.29 -23.55
C ALA A 239 -6.94 4.35 -24.96
N GLU A 240 -6.10 4.45 -25.99
CA GLU A 240 -6.50 4.40 -27.40
C GLU A 240 -7.20 3.07 -27.76
N ALA A 241 -6.63 1.94 -27.32
CA ALA A 241 -7.24 0.63 -27.53
C ALA A 241 -8.57 0.42 -26.77
N GLN A 242 -8.82 1.19 -25.70
CA GLN A 242 -10.10 1.20 -25.00
C GLN A 242 -11.13 2.11 -25.68
N SER A 243 -10.72 3.28 -26.19
CA SER A 243 -11.59 4.15 -26.97
C SER A 243 -12.06 3.48 -28.26
N ASP A 244 -11.16 2.78 -28.97
CA ASP A 244 -11.49 2.08 -30.22
C ASP A 244 -12.52 0.96 -30.00
N LYS A 245 -12.50 0.27 -28.85
CA LYS A 245 -13.50 -0.74 -28.49
C LYS A 245 -14.87 -0.16 -28.16
N THR A 246 -14.94 1.08 -27.66
CA THR A 246 -16.19 1.81 -27.48
C THR A 246 -16.74 2.33 -28.80
N ASP A 247 -15.87 2.77 -29.72
CA ASP A 247 -16.26 3.29 -31.03
C ASP A 247 -16.66 2.16 -32.00
N GLU A 248 -15.97 1.01 -32.01
CA GLU A 248 -16.40 -0.19 -32.75
C GLU A 248 -17.79 -0.69 -32.29
N LYS A 249 -18.08 -0.60 -30.98
CA LYS A 249 -19.38 -1.01 -30.43
C LYS A 249 -20.52 -0.07 -30.83
N LEU A 250 -20.24 1.20 -31.10
CA LEU A 250 -21.21 2.18 -31.61
C LEU A 250 -21.45 2.06 -33.12
N ILE A 251 -20.42 1.66 -33.89
CA ILE A 251 -20.53 1.47 -35.35
C ILE A 251 -21.27 0.16 -35.70
N LEU A 252 -21.20 -0.87 -34.84
CA LEU A 252 -21.90 -2.15 -35.04
C LEU A 252 -23.43 -2.10 -34.86
N THR A 253 -24.00 -1.00 -34.36
CA THR A 253 -25.46 -0.85 -34.22
C THR A 253 -26.17 -0.22 -35.42
N THR A 254 -25.44 0.27 -36.44
CA THR A 254 -26.06 0.90 -37.62
C THR A 254 -25.27 0.67 -38.91
N ALA A 255 -25.17 -0.57 -39.39
CA ALA A 255 -24.89 -0.84 -40.81
C ALA A 255 -25.24 -2.30 -41.20
N PRO A 256 -25.94 -2.54 -42.33
CA PRO A 256 -26.10 -3.88 -42.89
C PRO A 256 -24.78 -4.35 -43.52
N GLN A 257 -24.37 -5.56 -43.16
CA GLN A 257 -23.17 -6.24 -43.68
C GLN A 257 -23.22 -6.46 -45.21
N PRO A 258 -22.06 -6.32 -45.89
CA PRO A 258 -21.77 -7.20 -47.01
C PRO A 258 -20.36 -7.84 -46.98
N LYS A 259 -20.38 -9.15 -47.19
CA LYS A 259 -19.42 -10.11 -47.80
C LYS A 259 -17.89 -9.89 -47.68
N THR A 260 -17.30 -10.94 -47.11
CA THR A 260 -15.89 -11.35 -47.09
C THR A 260 -15.12 -11.20 -48.40
N VAL A 261 -13.90 -10.65 -48.29
CA VAL A 261 -12.79 -10.87 -49.23
C VAL A 261 -11.53 -11.16 -48.41
N GLU A 262 -10.87 -12.26 -48.73
CA GLU A 262 -9.60 -12.70 -48.16
C GLU A 262 -8.47 -11.71 -48.50
N THR A 263 -7.59 -11.44 -47.54
CA THR A 263 -6.25 -10.92 -47.84
C THR A 263 -5.26 -11.43 -46.82
N ASN A 264 -4.34 -12.28 -47.30
CA ASN A 264 -3.13 -12.68 -46.60
C ASN A 264 -2.27 -11.44 -46.34
N ASN A 265 -1.85 -11.22 -45.10
CA ASN A 265 -0.68 -10.41 -44.78
C ASN A 265 0.02 -11.02 -43.55
N ASN A 266 1.14 -11.69 -43.82
CA ASN A 266 2.18 -11.93 -42.82
C ASN A 266 2.81 -10.57 -42.48
N SER A 267 2.69 -10.15 -41.23
CA SER A 267 3.54 -9.11 -40.65
C SER A 267 3.76 -9.44 -39.18
N ASP A 268 4.79 -10.26 -38.93
CA ASP A 268 5.31 -10.58 -37.60
C ASP A 268 6.44 -9.61 -37.21
N ASP A 269 6.36 -8.35 -37.65
CA ASP A 269 7.27 -7.26 -37.28
C ASP A 269 6.73 -6.54 -36.02
N SER A 270 6.36 -7.33 -35.00
CA SER A 270 5.60 -6.85 -33.84
C SER A 270 6.50 -6.58 -32.63
N LEU A 271 6.49 -5.32 -32.17
CA LEU A 271 7.00 -4.82 -30.88
C LEU A 271 8.51 -4.84 -30.63
N ASP A 272 9.26 -5.83 -31.11
CA ASP A 272 10.70 -5.95 -30.80
C ASP A 272 11.56 -4.85 -31.43
N ASP A 273 11.21 -4.36 -32.62
CA ASP A 273 11.93 -3.27 -33.28
C ASP A 273 11.67 -1.91 -32.62
N LEU A 274 10.46 -1.68 -32.10
CA LEU A 274 10.15 -0.49 -31.29
C LEU A 274 10.88 -0.48 -29.94
N LEU A 275 11.18 -1.66 -29.39
CA LEU A 275 11.99 -1.83 -28.19
C LEU A 275 13.49 -1.65 -28.43
N ASN A 276 13.96 -1.72 -29.67
CA ASN A 276 15.35 -1.43 -30.01
C ASN A 276 15.55 0.07 -30.33
N ASP A 277 14.62 0.70 -31.06
CA ASP A 277 14.74 2.11 -31.48
C ASP A 277 14.57 3.13 -30.34
N ILE A 278 13.80 2.82 -29.29
CA ILE A 278 13.67 3.71 -28.11
C ILE A 278 14.89 3.58 -27.16
N PHE A 279 15.67 2.50 -27.29
CA PHE A 279 16.57 2.05 -26.22
C PHE A 279 18.02 1.76 -26.64
N GLY A 280 18.43 2.17 -27.85
CA GLY A 280 19.86 2.30 -28.23
C GLY A 280 20.73 2.94 -27.15
#